data_AF-A0A7J4STY1-F1
#
_entry.id   AF-A0A7J4STY1-F1
#
_cell.length_a   1.000
_cell.length_b   1.000
_cell.length_c   1.000
_cell.angle_alpha   90.00
_cell.angle_beta   90.00
_cell.angle_gamma   90.00
#
_symmetry.space_group_name_H-M   'P 1'
#
loop_
_entity.id
_entity.type
_entity.pdbx_description
1 polymer ?
#
loop_
_entity_poly.entity_id
_entity_poly.type
_entity_poly.pdbx_seq_one_letter_code
_entity_poly.pdbx_strand_id
1 'polypeptide(L)'
;MSEHHTMENQLLECLEVMSAAGDDERARLSRVARNIGYEELTKPWKGLAKIAASKMAPKGAEDTGSSNRPVRRSGRRSVRERRGRSPVQDVIDNTEETNAGYRLCRMLLISNNDSDVSKSDIDSIRNECENGLHPVWERLAREAPIFAELSRFPVKQQEENTGDINFWSESAKFDPLNHTEVASWLNIEPPFSLSSGQRRALNLLRKEYSSKVVVKRVKGHLSNIEEGGELEDFLYGIIGSSIGENVVERLERAVKNDGVKEVAKMHLALNRMRYGNASNEASNWIGKEDVDPLVSSIVLEAWKRIDLEEVDLDIERLLSGGSLLDIHKEVWPNGLSSKIASLLIENERYEEAAKILVERTVDAKECLILGASIPLEDSSLQSIIEDSVKRLGSDVLKEILEDGSLPVSVKISAARALIERKDVSYSDGNLADVLTLGCEIELL
;
A
#
# COMPACT_ATOMS: atom_id res chain seq x y z
N MET A 1 -14.07 20.52 19.22
CA MET A 1 -12.73 21.15 19.29
C MET A 1 -11.83 20.81 18.10
N SER A 2 -12.15 19.81 17.26
CA SER A 2 -11.32 19.40 16.11
C SER A 2 -11.39 20.31 14.88
N GLU A 3 -12.56 20.89 14.56
CA GLU A 3 -12.79 21.65 13.31
C GLU A 3 -12.02 22.98 13.22
N HIS A 4 -11.90 23.72 14.34
CA HIS A 4 -11.17 25.00 14.33
C HIS A 4 -9.67 24.80 14.15
N HIS A 5 -9.10 23.74 14.72
CA HIS A 5 -7.68 23.41 14.58
C HIS A 5 -7.35 22.98 13.14
N THR A 6 -8.29 22.31 12.46
CA THR A 6 -8.14 21.94 11.05
C THR A 6 -8.12 23.18 10.13
N MET A 7 -9.01 24.15 10.36
CA MET A 7 -9.06 25.40 9.58
C MET A 7 -7.84 26.29 9.78
N GLU A 8 -7.34 26.40 11.02
CA GLU A 8 -6.13 27.15 11.34
C GLU A 8 -4.88 26.54 10.69
N ASN A 9 -4.74 25.21 10.69
CA ASN A 9 -3.65 24.49 10.02
C ASN A 9 -3.72 24.65 8.49
N GLN A 10 -4.91 24.52 7.90
CA GLN A 10 -5.13 24.75 6.47
C GLN A 10 -4.78 26.19 6.04
N LEU A 11 -5.14 27.19 6.87
CA LEU A 11 -4.81 28.59 6.61
C LEU A 11 -3.30 28.85 6.74
N LEU A 12 -2.63 28.24 7.74
CA LEU A 12 -1.18 28.35 7.91
C LEU A 12 -0.44 27.84 6.67
N GLU A 13 -0.82 26.67 6.18
CA GLU A 13 -0.24 26.10 4.96
C GLU A 13 -0.45 27.02 3.74
N CYS A 14 -1.62 27.64 3.62
CA CYS A 14 -1.87 28.64 2.57
C CYS A 14 -0.92 29.84 2.68
N LEU A 15 -0.65 30.35 3.88
CA LEU A 15 0.23 31.49 4.14
C LEU A 15 1.70 31.17 3.86
N GLU A 16 2.15 29.95 4.16
CA GLU A 16 3.50 29.51 3.83
C GLU A 16 3.71 29.46 2.31
N VAL A 17 2.76 28.87 1.58
CA VAL A 17 2.79 28.85 0.11
C VAL A 17 2.74 30.27 -0.49
N MET A 18 1.98 31.20 0.12
CA MET A 18 1.98 32.61 -0.28
C MET A 18 3.35 33.25 -0.14
N SER A 19 4.01 33.02 1.00
CA SER A 19 5.30 33.65 1.28
C SER A 19 6.39 33.20 0.30
N ALA A 20 6.33 31.96 -0.18
CA ALA A 20 7.22 31.43 -1.21
C ALA A 20 6.94 31.99 -2.62
N ALA A 21 5.81 32.65 -2.86
CA ALA A 21 5.40 33.16 -4.16
C ALA A 21 5.89 34.58 -4.49
N GLY A 22 6.55 35.25 -3.55
CA GLY A 22 7.01 36.64 -3.69
C GLY A 22 5.91 37.68 -3.39
N ASP A 23 6.07 38.89 -3.90
CA ASP A 23 5.24 40.06 -3.49
C ASP A 23 4.04 40.37 -4.41
N ASP A 24 3.95 39.77 -5.59
CA ASP A 24 2.84 40.05 -6.52
C ASP A 24 1.53 39.38 -6.06
N GLU A 25 0.49 40.18 -5.84
CA GLU A 25 -0.82 39.74 -5.35
C GLU A 25 -1.43 38.64 -6.24
N ARG A 26 -1.34 38.79 -7.57
CA ARG A 26 -1.93 37.82 -8.51
C ARG A 26 -1.17 36.50 -8.52
N ALA A 27 0.16 36.55 -8.49
CA ALA A 27 1.00 35.37 -8.38
C ALA A 27 0.74 34.61 -7.06
N ARG A 28 0.65 35.33 -5.92
CA ARG A 28 0.33 34.77 -4.61
C ARG A 28 -1.05 34.08 -4.61
N LEU A 29 -2.09 34.79 -5.05
CA LEU A 29 -3.45 34.22 -5.14
C LEU A 29 -3.51 33.02 -6.08
N SER A 30 -2.83 33.08 -7.23
CA SER A 30 -2.81 31.95 -8.17
C SER A 30 -2.09 30.73 -7.59
N ARG A 31 -1.08 30.91 -6.74
CA ARG A 31 -0.34 29.81 -6.13
C ARG A 31 -1.14 29.16 -5.01
N VAL A 32 -1.77 29.97 -4.16
CA VAL A 32 -2.66 29.50 -3.09
C VAL A 32 -3.89 28.81 -3.64
N ALA A 33 -4.52 29.34 -4.69
CA ALA A 33 -5.73 28.75 -5.26
C ALA A 33 -5.51 27.35 -5.87
N ARG A 34 -4.25 26.94 -6.11
CA ARG A 34 -3.90 25.59 -6.56
C ARG A 34 -3.63 24.62 -5.41
N ASN A 35 -3.56 25.12 -4.17
CA ASN A 35 -3.39 24.34 -2.95
C ASN A 35 -4.77 23.86 -2.45
N ILE A 36 -4.87 22.59 -2.06
CA ILE A 36 -6.11 22.01 -1.52
C ILE A 36 -6.46 22.52 -0.14
N GLY A 37 -5.47 22.90 0.68
CA GLY A 37 -5.74 23.62 1.92
C GLY A 37 -6.66 24.80 1.65
N TYR A 38 -6.43 25.55 0.56
CA TYR A 38 -7.31 26.64 0.15
C TYR A 38 -8.66 26.16 -0.37
N GLU A 39 -8.77 25.02 -1.07
CA GLU A 39 -10.07 24.49 -1.51
C GLU A 39 -10.96 24.10 -0.32
N GLU A 40 -10.37 23.51 0.72
CA GLU A 40 -11.02 23.05 1.94
C GLU A 40 -11.43 24.19 2.88
N LEU A 41 -10.73 25.32 2.84
CA LEU A 41 -11.10 26.51 3.63
C LEU A 41 -12.56 26.92 3.33
N THR A 42 -13.31 27.22 4.39
CA THR A 42 -14.64 27.81 4.22
C THR A 42 -14.52 29.20 3.57
N LYS A 43 -15.61 29.67 2.96
CA LYS A 43 -15.66 30.98 2.29
C LYS A 43 -15.12 32.15 3.15
N PRO A 44 -15.47 32.28 4.44
CA PRO A 44 -14.89 33.32 5.31
C PRO A 44 -13.38 33.21 5.47
N TRP A 45 -12.85 32.01 5.69
CA TRP A 45 -11.42 31.77 5.86
C TRP A 45 -10.63 31.97 4.56
N LYS A 46 -11.22 31.67 3.40
CA LYS A 46 -10.70 32.09 2.08
C LYS A 46 -10.60 33.61 1.97
N GLY A 47 -11.49 34.35 2.64
CA GLY A 47 -11.45 35.81 2.75
C GLY A 47 -10.18 36.29 3.45
N LEU A 48 -9.82 35.69 4.59
CA LEU A 48 -8.57 35.99 5.31
C LEU A 48 -7.33 35.71 4.44
N ALA A 49 -7.30 34.57 3.74
CA ALA A 49 -6.20 34.25 2.83
C ALA A 49 -6.06 35.28 1.69
N LYS A 50 -7.18 35.78 1.14
CA LYS A 50 -7.16 36.84 0.13
C LYS A 50 -6.68 38.19 0.67
N ILE A 51 -7.04 38.54 1.90
CA ILE A 51 -6.56 39.75 2.59
C ILE A 51 -5.05 39.67 2.85
N ALA A 52 -4.55 38.48 3.20
CA ALA A 52 -3.12 38.22 3.32
C ALA A 52 -2.38 38.35 1.98
N ALA A 53 -2.98 37.82 0.91
CA ALA A 53 -2.41 37.91 -0.44
C ALA A 53 -2.30 39.36 -0.95
N SER A 54 -3.21 40.25 -0.54
CA SER A 54 -3.18 41.67 -0.89
C SER A 54 -2.34 42.55 0.05
N LYS A 55 -1.73 41.97 1.10
CA LYS A 55 -0.97 42.69 2.14
C LYS A 55 -1.72 43.92 2.69
N MET A 56 -3.00 43.75 2.97
CA MET A 56 -3.87 44.86 3.37
C MET A 56 -3.34 45.60 4.60
N ALA A 57 -3.21 46.93 4.50
CA ALA A 57 -2.81 47.82 5.58
C ALA A 57 -4.02 48.54 6.21
N PRO A 58 -3.92 49.01 7.48
CA PRO A 58 -4.92 49.88 8.08
C PRO A 58 -5.12 51.16 7.28
N LYS A 59 -6.35 51.69 7.27
CA LYS A 59 -6.65 53.00 6.66
C LYS A 59 -5.92 54.07 7.46
N GLY A 60 -4.93 54.72 6.84
CA GLY A 60 -4.11 55.78 7.45
C GLY A 60 -2.64 55.42 7.68
N ALA A 61 -2.21 54.19 7.39
CA ALA A 61 -0.82 53.75 7.61
C ALA A 61 0.17 54.19 6.51
N GLU A 62 -0.27 54.40 5.26
CA GLU A 62 0.54 55.03 4.21
C GLU A 62 -0.36 55.77 3.19
N ASP A 63 -0.37 57.09 3.25
CA ASP A 63 -0.76 57.97 2.13
C ASP A 63 0.49 58.42 1.34
N THR A 64 1.49 57.54 1.28
CA THR A 64 2.76 57.76 0.58
C THR A 64 3.01 56.65 -0.44
N GLY A 65 2.28 56.69 -1.55
CA GLY A 65 2.81 56.13 -2.81
C GLY A 65 1.94 55.21 -3.65
N SER A 66 0.67 54.96 -3.34
CA SER A 66 -0.22 54.36 -4.34
C SER A 66 -0.73 55.44 -5.29
N SER A 67 0.01 55.62 -6.38
CA SER A 67 -0.38 56.45 -7.52
C SER A 67 -1.80 56.06 -7.95
N ASN A 68 -2.78 56.90 -7.60
CA ASN A 68 -4.04 57.03 -8.32
C ASN A 68 -3.72 57.40 -9.77
N ARG A 69 -3.35 56.42 -10.60
CA ARG A 69 -3.25 56.62 -12.03
C ARG A 69 -4.67 56.69 -12.57
N PRO A 70 -5.10 57.82 -13.15
CA PRO A 70 -6.39 57.87 -13.81
C PRO A 70 -6.32 56.92 -15.00
N VAL A 71 -7.15 55.88 -14.98
CA VAL A 71 -7.33 54.97 -16.10
C VAL A 71 -7.81 55.79 -17.29
N ARG A 72 -6.90 56.02 -18.25
CA ARG A 72 -7.27 56.58 -19.56
C ARG A 72 -8.33 55.68 -20.18
N ARG A 73 -9.51 56.25 -20.40
CA ARG A 73 -10.59 55.68 -21.22
C ARG A 73 -10.02 55.25 -22.56
N SER A 74 -9.83 53.94 -22.73
CA SER A 74 -9.71 53.28 -24.03
C SER A 74 -10.90 52.34 -24.17
N GLY A 75 -11.59 52.48 -25.31
CA GLY A 75 -12.95 52.01 -25.52
C GLY A 75 -13.11 50.49 -25.66
N ARG A 76 -14.37 50.08 -25.46
CA ARG A 76 -14.99 48.85 -25.95
C ARG A 76 -14.35 47.53 -25.49
N ARG A 77 -14.85 47.03 -24.35
CA ARG A 77 -15.60 45.75 -24.26
C ARG A 77 -16.33 45.73 -22.92
N SER A 78 -17.65 45.59 -22.96
CA SER A 78 -18.49 45.31 -21.81
C SER A 78 -18.06 43.96 -21.23
N VAL A 79 -17.16 44.00 -20.25
CA VAL A 79 -16.91 42.87 -19.34
C VAL A 79 -18.04 42.95 -18.33
N ARG A 80 -18.95 41.99 -18.38
CA ARG A 80 -19.87 41.70 -17.29
C ARG A 80 -19.08 41.73 -15.99
N GLU A 81 -19.31 42.76 -15.18
CA GLU A 81 -18.95 42.79 -13.77
C GLU A 81 -19.65 41.60 -13.10
N ARG A 82 -18.99 40.45 -13.06
CA ARG A 82 -19.22 39.53 -11.95
C ARG A 82 -18.79 40.31 -10.72
N ARG A 83 -19.74 40.92 -10.02
CA ARG A 83 -19.58 41.46 -8.67
C ARG A 83 -19.04 40.33 -7.78
N GLY A 84 -17.72 40.16 -7.75
CA GLY A 84 -17.06 39.37 -6.73
C GLY A 84 -17.26 40.12 -5.42
N ARG A 85 -17.93 39.48 -4.47
CA ARG A 85 -18.10 40.00 -3.11
C ARG A 85 -16.72 40.31 -2.51
N SER A 86 -16.61 41.43 -1.80
CA SER A 86 -15.34 41.84 -1.18
C SER A 86 -14.85 40.75 -0.20
N PRO A 87 -13.55 40.37 -0.23
CA PRO A 87 -13.00 39.38 0.70
C PRO A 87 -13.13 39.83 2.17
N VAL A 88 -13.12 41.16 2.41
CA VAL A 88 -13.37 41.75 3.73
C VAL A 88 -14.80 41.49 4.19
N GLN A 89 -15.78 41.61 3.30
CA GLN A 89 -17.18 41.36 3.63
C GLN A 89 -17.44 39.88 3.94
N ASP A 90 -16.79 38.97 3.22
CA ASP A 90 -16.91 37.53 3.49
C ASP A 90 -16.40 37.15 4.90
N VAL A 91 -15.44 37.89 5.46
CA VAL A 91 -14.98 37.70 6.85
C VAL A 91 -15.94 38.34 7.85
N ILE A 92 -16.40 39.58 7.58
CA ILE A 92 -17.30 40.35 8.46
C ILE A 92 -18.66 39.67 8.63
N ASP A 93 -19.18 39.04 7.58
CA ASP A 93 -20.50 38.42 7.61
C ASP A 93 -20.56 37.12 8.40
N ASN A 94 -19.40 36.50 8.68
CA ASN A 94 -19.36 35.28 9.49
C ASN A 94 -19.35 35.62 10.98
N THR A 95 -20.54 35.69 11.58
CA THR A 95 -20.74 35.93 13.01
C THR A 95 -20.76 34.66 13.85
N GLU A 96 -20.82 33.49 13.22
CA GLU A 96 -20.99 32.19 13.89
C GLU A 96 -19.65 31.56 14.32
N GLU A 97 -18.52 32.07 13.80
CA GLU A 97 -17.19 31.57 14.11
C GLU A 97 -16.76 31.90 15.54
N THR A 98 -16.46 30.88 16.32
CA THR A 98 -16.13 30.99 17.75
C THR A 98 -14.63 31.14 18.01
N ASN A 99 -13.78 30.89 17.01
CA ASN A 99 -12.32 31.03 17.16
C ASN A 99 -11.93 32.46 17.58
N ALA A 100 -11.15 32.61 18.65
CA ALA A 100 -10.76 33.90 19.22
C ALA A 100 -9.92 34.75 18.24
N GLY A 101 -8.93 34.13 17.56
CA GLY A 101 -8.10 34.80 16.57
C GLY A 101 -8.91 35.28 15.35
N TYR A 102 -9.85 34.45 14.88
CA TYR A 102 -10.77 34.83 13.81
C TYR A 102 -11.69 36.00 14.23
N ARG A 103 -12.30 35.92 15.43
CA ARG A 103 -13.16 36.98 15.96
C ARG A 103 -12.40 38.30 16.08
N LEU A 104 -11.15 38.27 16.52
CA LEU A 104 -10.30 39.46 16.59
C LEU A 104 -10.01 40.02 15.19
N CYS A 105 -9.65 39.18 14.20
CA CYS A 105 -9.49 39.61 12.81
C CYS A 105 -10.75 40.31 12.28
N ARG A 106 -11.91 39.72 12.52
CA ARG A 106 -13.21 40.28 12.13
C ARG A 106 -13.43 41.65 12.76
N MET A 107 -13.18 41.80 14.06
CA MET A 107 -13.36 43.08 14.76
C MET A 107 -12.37 44.15 14.28
N LEU A 108 -11.12 43.79 13.98
CA LEU A 108 -10.13 44.71 13.40
C LEU A 108 -10.54 45.19 11.99
N LEU A 109 -11.18 44.34 11.18
CA LEU A 109 -11.72 44.74 9.88
C LEU A 109 -12.92 45.69 10.00
N ILE A 110 -13.80 45.45 10.97
CA ILE A 110 -14.97 46.31 11.23
C ILE A 110 -14.48 47.67 11.74
N SER A 111 -13.59 47.73 12.72
CA SER A 111 -13.07 48.99 13.27
C SER A 111 -12.30 49.83 12.25
N ASN A 112 -11.67 49.18 11.27
CA ASN A 112 -11.02 49.86 10.15
C ASN A 112 -12.02 50.39 9.09
N ASN A 113 -13.27 49.90 9.10
CA ASN A 113 -14.33 50.35 8.19
C ASN A 113 -15.31 51.32 8.84
N ASP A 114 -15.55 51.19 10.13
CA ASP A 114 -16.52 51.94 10.90
C ASP A 114 -15.94 52.27 12.28
N SER A 115 -15.94 53.56 12.66
CA SER A 115 -15.29 54.04 13.89
C SER A 115 -16.13 53.84 15.15
N ASP A 116 -17.40 53.45 15.01
CA ASP A 116 -18.37 53.36 16.13
C ASP A 116 -18.42 51.98 16.81
N VAL A 117 -17.41 51.14 16.59
CA VAL A 117 -17.30 49.84 17.27
C VAL A 117 -16.98 50.03 18.76
N SER A 118 -17.78 49.40 19.62
CA SER A 118 -17.60 49.32 21.08
C SER A 118 -16.22 48.74 21.43
N LYS A 119 -15.32 49.58 21.94
CA LYS A 119 -13.96 49.19 22.38
C LYS A 119 -13.99 48.06 23.42
N SER A 120 -15.04 48.02 24.27
CA SER A 120 -15.24 46.99 25.29
C SER A 120 -15.33 45.58 24.72
N ASP A 121 -15.92 45.41 23.54
CA ASP A 121 -16.14 44.09 22.94
C ASP A 121 -14.84 43.54 22.32
N ILE A 122 -13.98 44.44 21.85
CA ILE A 122 -12.64 44.10 21.36
C ILE A 122 -11.74 43.69 22.53
N ASP A 123 -11.78 44.42 23.65
CA ASP A 123 -10.98 44.13 24.85
C ASP A 123 -11.33 42.77 25.47
N SER A 124 -12.61 42.36 25.44
CA SER A 124 -13.00 41.01 25.85
C SER A 124 -12.34 39.91 25.00
N ILE A 125 -12.30 40.09 23.67
CA ILE A 125 -11.69 39.11 22.76
C ILE A 125 -10.16 39.10 22.93
N ARG A 126 -9.54 40.24 23.20
CA ARG A 126 -8.09 40.33 23.48
C ARG A 126 -7.71 39.48 24.69
N ASN A 127 -8.47 39.57 25.78
CA ASN A 127 -8.24 38.74 26.98
C ASN A 127 -8.38 37.25 26.67
N GLU A 128 -9.29 36.86 25.77
CA GLU A 128 -9.40 35.47 25.32
C GLU A 128 -8.16 35.02 24.51
N CYS A 129 -7.58 35.93 23.71
CA CYS A 129 -6.37 35.68 22.91
C CYS A 129 -5.10 35.56 23.77
N GLU A 130 -5.08 36.10 24.99
CA GLU A 130 -3.95 35.96 25.93
C GLU A 130 -3.73 34.50 26.37
N ASN A 131 -4.74 33.64 26.25
CA ASN A 131 -4.63 32.20 26.53
C ASN A 131 -3.75 31.43 25.53
N GLY A 132 -3.27 32.10 24.48
CA GLY A 132 -2.42 31.51 23.45
C GLY A 132 -3.16 31.30 22.14
N LEU A 133 -2.60 31.82 21.05
CA LEU A 133 -3.13 31.72 19.70
C LEU A 133 -2.36 30.70 18.87
N HIS A 134 -3.03 30.12 17.88
CA HIS A 134 -2.40 29.27 16.89
C HIS A 134 -1.33 30.02 16.07
N PRO A 135 -0.20 29.39 15.67
CA PRO A 135 0.88 30.03 14.90
C PRO A 135 0.43 30.73 13.61
N VAL A 136 -0.69 30.27 13.02
CA VAL A 136 -1.33 30.87 11.84
C VAL A 136 -1.58 32.36 12.00
N TRP A 137 -1.96 32.81 13.20
CA TRP A 137 -2.35 34.20 13.44
C TRP A 137 -1.14 35.12 13.47
N GLU A 138 -0.02 34.66 14.03
CA GLU A 138 1.25 35.36 13.95
C GLU A 138 1.72 35.45 12.49
N ARG A 139 1.61 34.35 11.73
CA ARG A 139 1.97 34.35 10.32
C ARG A 139 1.10 35.31 9.52
N LEU A 140 -0.21 35.32 9.79
CA LEU A 140 -1.17 36.22 9.17
C LEU A 140 -0.84 37.70 9.46
N ALA A 141 -0.45 38.02 10.70
CA ALA A 141 -0.03 39.36 11.11
C ALA A 141 1.19 39.87 10.33
N ARG A 142 2.13 38.97 9.99
CA ARG A 142 3.31 39.31 9.17
C ARG A 142 2.94 39.55 7.71
N GLU A 143 1.97 38.80 7.18
CA GLU A 143 1.57 38.90 5.76
C GLU A 143 0.57 40.05 5.51
N ALA A 144 -0.24 40.44 6.50
CA ALA A 144 -1.22 41.52 6.40
C ALA A 144 -1.11 42.50 7.60
N PRO A 145 -0.56 43.72 7.39
CA PRO A 145 -0.36 44.70 8.45
C PRO A 145 -1.63 45.12 9.21
N ILE A 146 -2.81 44.99 8.59
CA ILE A 146 -4.10 45.22 9.28
C ILE A 146 -4.33 44.30 10.49
N PHE A 147 -3.66 43.15 10.53
CA PHE A 147 -3.73 42.18 11.63
C PHE A 147 -2.48 42.15 12.50
N ALA A 148 -1.60 43.17 12.41
CA ALA A 148 -0.33 43.21 13.13
C ALA A 148 -0.48 42.99 14.66
N GLU A 149 -1.62 43.37 15.24
CA GLU A 149 -1.92 43.17 16.66
C GLU A 149 -1.84 41.71 17.09
N LEU A 150 -2.17 40.75 16.22
CA LEU A 150 -2.16 39.31 16.54
C LEU A 150 -0.76 38.79 16.90
N SER A 151 0.30 39.44 16.41
CA SER A 151 1.69 39.07 16.73
C SER A 151 2.09 39.31 18.19
N ARG A 152 1.25 40.01 18.96
CA ARG A 152 1.51 40.34 20.37
C ARG A 152 1.09 39.25 21.34
N PHE A 153 0.23 38.32 20.91
CA PHE A 153 -0.29 37.26 21.76
C PHE A 153 0.66 36.05 21.79
N PRO A 154 0.72 35.29 22.89
CA PRO A 154 1.55 34.10 22.98
C PRO A 154 1.10 33.04 21.97
N VAL A 155 2.05 32.27 21.43
CA VAL A 155 1.76 31.17 20.49
C VAL A 155 1.56 29.87 21.26
N LYS A 156 0.41 29.21 21.06
CA LYS A 156 0.11 27.92 21.66
C LYS A 156 0.91 26.82 20.96
N GLN A 157 1.64 26.00 21.72
CA GLN A 157 2.29 24.79 21.19
C GLN A 157 1.21 23.84 20.68
N GLN A 158 1.38 23.35 19.45
CA GLN A 158 0.44 22.41 18.85
C GLN A 158 0.59 21.05 19.53
N GLU A 159 -0.47 20.59 20.19
CA GLU A 159 -0.63 19.15 20.42
C GLU A 159 -1.04 18.57 19.07
N GLU A 160 -0.11 17.93 18.37
CA GLU A 160 -0.44 17.12 17.22
C GLU A 160 -1.33 15.99 17.72
N ASN A 161 -2.65 16.16 17.57
CA ASN A 161 -3.61 15.13 17.88
C ASN A 161 -3.57 14.10 16.74
N THR A 162 -2.44 13.41 16.62
CA THR A 162 -2.26 12.27 15.74
C THR A 162 -3.20 11.18 16.22
N GLY A 163 -4.04 10.67 15.33
CA GLY A 163 -4.99 9.59 15.65
C GLY A 163 -4.32 8.37 16.29
N ASP A 164 -5.11 7.40 16.72
CA ASP A 164 -4.59 6.17 17.30
C ASP A 164 -3.81 5.35 16.25
N ILE A 165 -2.48 5.35 16.36
CA ILE A 165 -1.58 4.65 15.46
C ILE A 165 -1.85 3.14 15.49
N ASN A 166 -2.11 2.58 16.68
CA ASN A 166 -2.33 1.15 16.84
C ASN A 166 -3.65 0.73 16.19
N PHE A 167 -4.71 1.53 16.36
CA PHE A 167 -5.98 1.26 15.67
C PHE A 167 -5.81 1.29 14.14
N TRP A 168 -5.09 2.29 13.63
CA TRP A 168 -4.86 2.43 12.20
C TRP A 168 -3.99 1.30 11.62
N SER A 169 -2.98 0.85 12.36
CA SER A 169 -2.12 -0.27 11.97
C SER A 169 -2.86 -1.61 12.02
N GLU A 170 -3.62 -1.88 13.09
CA GLU A 170 -4.41 -3.11 13.24
C GLU A 170 -5.48 -3.23 12.16
N SER A 171 -6.09 -2.09 11.77
CA SER A 171 -7.02 -2.03 10.65
C SER A 171 -6.38 -2.34 9.29
N ALA A 172 -5.04 -2.41 9.23
CA ALA A 172 -4.28 -2.75 8.01
C ALA A 172 -3.97 -4.25 7.87
N LYS A 173 -4.52 -5.12 8.72
CA LYS A 173 -4.32 -6.57 8.69
C LYS A 173 -5.15 -7.29 7.61
N PHE A 174 -5.03 -6.84 6.38
CA PHE A 174 -5.67 -7.44 5.20
C PHE A 174 -4.67 -7.76 4.09
N ASP A 175 -5.09 -8.53 3.08
CA ASP A 175 -4.31 -8.70 1.84
C ASP A 175 -4.33 -7.41 1.02
N PRO A 176 -3.17 -6.79 0.70
CA PRO A 176 -3.15 -5.62 -0.17
C PRO A 176 -3.86 -5.82 -1.53
N LEU A 177 -3.91 -7.05 -2.06
CA LEU A 177 -4.64 -7.33 -3.31
C LEU A 177 -6.16 -7.30 -3.15
N ASN A 178 -6.67 -7.32 -1.91
CA ASN A 178 -8.09 -7.12 -1.63
C ASN A 178 -8.44 -5.63 -1.64
N HIS A 179 -8.77 -5.12 -2.83
CA HIS A 179 -9.02 -3.69 -3.03
C HIS A 179 -10.20 -3.13 -2.22
N THR A 180 -11.15 -3.96 -1.77
CA THR A 180 -12.26 -3.51 -0.93
C THR A 180 -11.81 -3.20 0.51
N GLU A 181 -10.89 -3.99 1.05
CA GLU A 181 -10.30 -3.77 2.37
C GLU A 181 -9.34 -2.57 2.33
N VAL A 182 -8.54 -2.45 1.25
CA VAL A 182 -7.72 -1.24 1.01
C VAL A 182 -8.59 0.01 0.97
N ALA A 183 -9.72 -0.02 0.24
CA ALA A 183 -10.64 1.11 0.18
C ALA A 183 -11.21 1.48 1.56
N SER A 184 -11.58 0.47 2.35
CA SER A 184 -12.14 0.65 3.69
C SER A 184 -11.10 1.27 4.63
N TRP A 185 -9.86 0.80 4.57
CA TRP A 185 -8.76 1.33 5.37
C TRP A 185 -8.33 2.74 4.97
N LEU A 186 -8.33 3.07 3.67
CA LEU A 186 -8.05 4.42 3.18
C LEU A 186 -9.07 5.46 3.68
N ASN A 187 -10.27 5.05 4.07
CA ASN A 187 -11.28 5.95 4.67
C ASN A 187 -11.01 6.26 6.14
N ILE A 188 -10.10 5.54 6.80
CA ILE A 188 -9.58 5.89 8.12
C ILE A 188 -8.55 7.01 7.93
N GLU A 189 -8.67 8.07 8.72
CA GLU A 189 -7.70 9.18 8.63
C GLU A 189 -6.35 8.73 9.20
N PRO A 190 -5.24 8.94 8.47
CA PRO A 190 -3.94 8.53 8.96
C PRO A 190 -3.54 9.30 10.22
N PRO A 191 -2.82 8.64 11.16
CA PRO A 191 -2.45 9.20 12.45
C PRO A 191 -1.18 10.07 12.35
N PHE A 192 -1.05 10.87 11.30
CA PHE A 192 0.08 11.77 11.10
C PHE A 192 -0.32 12.96 10.24
N SER A 193 0.45 14.05 10.33
CA SER A 193 0.17 15.26 9.58
C SER A 193 0.48 15.08 8.09
N LEU A 194 -0.52 15.36 7.25
CA LEU A 194 -0.37 15.32 5.80
C LEU A 194 -0.29 16.73 5.23
N SER A 195 0.71 16.97 4.38
CA SER A 195 0.72 18.17 3.53
C SER A 195 -0.50 18.18 2.59
N SER A 196 -0.90 19.36 2.12
CA SER A 196 -1.98 19.50 1.12
C SER A 196 -1.77 18.65 -0.13
N GLY A 197 -0.52 18.50 -0.58
CA GLY A 197 -0.16 17.64 -1.71
C GLY A 197 -0.45 16.17 -1.41
N GLN A 198 -0.08 15.70 -0.23
CA GLN A 198 -0.35 14.33 0.21
C GLN A 198 -1.86 14.11 0.46
N ARG A 199 -2.58 15.07 1.06
CA ARG A 199 -4.05 15.02 1.22
C ARG A 199 -4.77 14.94 -0.12
N ARG A 200 -4.27 15.67 -1.14
CA ARG A 200 -4.74 15.52 -2.53
C ARG A 200 -4.62 14.09 -3.00
N ALA A 201 -3.42 13.55 -2.88
CA ALA A 201 -3.10 12.23 -3.37
C ALA A 201 -3.95 11.19 -2.67
N LEU A 202 -4.11 11.29 -1.35
CA LEU A 202 -4.95 10.41 -0.55
C LEU A 202 -6.43 10.47 -0.99
N ASN A 203 -6.99 11.66 -1.23
CA ASN A 203 -8.36 11.80 -1.70
C ASN A 203 -8.56 11.24 -3.13
N LEU A 204 -7.55 11.38 -3.99
CA LEU A 204 -7.56 10.75 -5.32
C LEU A 204 -7.44 9.23 -5.22
N LEU A 205 -6.62 8.71 -4.30
CA LEU A 205 -6.52 7.27 -4.02
C LEU A 205 -7.85 6.72 -3.51
N ARG A 206 -8.47 7.34 -2.50
CA ARG A 206 -9.82 6.99 -2.00
C ARG A 206 -10.82 6.85 -3.16
N LYS A 207 -10.80 7.79 -4.10
CA LYS A 207 -11.65 7.75 -5.30
C LYS A 207 -11.29 6.61 -6.25
N GLU A 208 -10.01 6.35 -6.51
CA GLU A 208 -9.58 5.24 -7.38
C GLU A 208 -10.03 3.88 -6.81
N TYR A 209 -9.82 3.64 -5.51
CA TYR A 209 -10.21 2.39 -4.84
C TYR A 209 -11.73 2.24 -4.61
N SER A 210 -12.49 3.34 -4.62
CA SER A 210 -13.97 3.27 -4.65
C SER A 210 -14.54 2.77 -5.98
N SER A 211 -13.68 2.65 -7.00
CA SER A 211 -14.06 2.26 -8.36
C SER A 211 -13.09 1.20 -8.91
N LYS A 212 -12.93 1.12 -10.23
CA LYS A 212 -11.95 0.21 -10.82
C LYS A 212 -10.54 0.78 -10.65
N VAL A 213 -9.71 0.07 -9.88
CA VAL A 213 -8.30 0.41 -9.64
C VAL A 213 -7.52 0.39 -10.96
N VAL A 214 -6.88 1.51 -11.29
CA VAL A 214 -5.99 1.64 -12.44
C VAL A 214 -4.57 1.87 -11.94
N VAL A 215 -3.72 0.85 -12.09
CA VAL A 215 -2.32 0.81 -11.59
C VAL A 215 -1.54 2.08 -11.91
N LYS A 216 -1.58 2.55 -13.17
CA LYS A 216 -0.85 3.77 -13.59
C LYS A 216 -1.28 5.03 -12.83
N ARG A 217 -2.56 5.15 -12.49
CA ARG A 217 -3.09 6.31 -11.75
C ARG A 217 -2.70 6.25 -10.29
N VAL A 218 -2.87 5.07 -9.66
CA VAL A 218 -2.45 4.84 -8.27
C VAL A 218 -0.97 5.18 -8.09
N LYS A 219 -0.09 4.65 -8.96
CA LYS A 219 1.34 4.94 -8.93
C LYS A 219 1.63 6.45 -9.02
N GLY A 220 0.97 7.15 -9.94
CA GLY A 220 1.14 8.59 -10.10
C GLY A 220 0.68 9.41 -8.89
N HIS A 221 -0.33 8.93 -8.15
CA HIS A 221 -0.74 9.56 -6.88
C HIS A 221 0.24 9.24 -5.76
N LEU A 222 0.72 8.00 -5.68
CA LEU A 222 1.65 7.50 -4.67
C LEU A 222 3.00 8.21 -4.69
N SER A 223 3.49 8.62 -5.87
CA SER A 223 4.70 9.46 -6.00
C SER A 223 4.61 10.82 -5.30
N ASN A 224 3.42 11.30 -4.94
CA ASN A 224 3.27 12.53 -4.14
C ASN A 224 3.30 12.27 -2.63
N ILE A 225 3.31 11.01 -2.22
CA ILE A 225 3.47 10.53 -0.82
C ILE A 225 4.91 10.00 -0.64
N GLU A 226 5.78 10.19 -1.64
CA GLU A 226 7.09 9.55 -1.75
C GLU A 226 8.13 10.09 -0.76
N GLU A 227 7.97 11.33 -0.32
CA GLU A 227 8.81 11.98 0.70
C GLU A 227 8.05 12.00 2.03
N GLY A 228 8.44 11.15 2.97
CA GLY A 228 7.78 11.06 4.28
C GLY A 228 8.55 10.20 5.28
N GLY A 229 8.13 10.27 6.54
CA GLY A 229 8.63 9.44 7.62
C GLY A 229 8.16 7.98 7.55
N GLU A 230 8.31 7.27 8.66
CA GLU A 230 8.08 5.83 8.74
C GLU A 230 6.59 5.46 8.56
N LEU A 231 5.65 6.33 8.94
CA LEU A 231 4.20 6.11 8.79
C LEU A 231 3.73 6.33 7.34
N GLU A 232 4.33 7.29 6.64
CA GLU A 232 4.13 7.50 5.21
C GLU A 232 4.69 6.33 4.39
N ASP A 233 5.85 5.81 4.79
CA ASP A 233 6.44 4.61 4.21
C ASP A 233 5.55 3.38 4.43
N PHE A 234 4.86 3.26 5.57
CA PHE A 234 3.87 2.21 5.82
C PHE A 234 2.66 2.34 4.90
N LEU A 235 2.08 3.54 4.78
CA LEU A 235 1.00 3.85 3.84
C LEU A 235 1.40 3.54 2.40
N TYR A 236 2.58 3.99 2.00
CA TYR A 236 3.15 3.71 0.68
C TYR A 236 3.27 2.21 0.45
N GLY A 237 3.82 1.48 1.42
CA GLY A 237 4.06 0.04 1.31
C GLY A 237 2.79 -0.76 1.07
N ILE A 238 1.70 -0.47 1.79
CA ILE A 238 0.43 -1.17 1.61
C ILE A 238 -0.17 -0.87 0.23
N ILE A 239 -0.24 0.41 -0.15
CA ILE A 239 -0.83 0.80 -1.44
C ILE A 239 0.02 0.30 -2.61
N GLY A 240 1.35 0.42 -2.54
CA GLY A 240 2.24 -0.11 -3.57
C GLY A 240 2.13 -1.63 -3.71
N SER A 241 2.01 -2.37 -2.59
CA SER A 241 1.75 -3.81 -2.61
C SER A 241 0.44 -4.16 -3.32
N SER A 242 -0.62 -3.35 -3.14
CA SER A 242 -1.94 -3.61 -3.74
C SER A 242 -1.99 -3.53 -5.27
N ILE A 243 -1.01 -2.85 -5.88
CA ILE A 243 -0.87 -2.71 -7.32
C ILE A 243 0.25 -3.58 -7.91
N GLY A 244 0.82 -4.47 -7.10
CA GLY A 244 1.93 -5.30 -7.55
C GLY A 244 3.21 -4.49 -7.79
N GLU A 245 3.57 -3.61 -6.85
CA GLU A 245 4.94 -3.06 -6.75
C GLU A 245 5.78 -3.76 -5.68
N ASN A 246 7.08 -3.86 -5.95
CA ASN A 246 8.07 -4.24 -4.94
C ASN A 246 8.36 -3.03 -4.06
N VAL A 247 7.94 -3.11 -2.80
CA VAL A 247 8.01 -2.01 -1.83
C VAL A 247 8.84 -2.39 -0.60
N VAL A 248 9.75 -3.36 -0.74
CA VAL A 248 10.58 -3.89 0.36
C VAL A 248 11.30 -2.75 1.10
N GLU A 249 11.98 -1.85 0.38
CA GLU A 249 12.71 -0.73 1.00
C GLU A 249 11.81 0.23 1.79
N ARG A 250 10.55 0.37 1.38
CA ARG A 250 9.56 1.23 2.07
C ARG A 250 9.10 0.55 3.35
N LEU A 251 8.73 -0.71 3.26
CA LEU A 251 8.28 -1.49 4.41
C LEU A 251 9.40 -1.69 5.44
N GLU A 252 10.66 -1.84 5.01
CA GLU A 252 11.82 -1.88 5.92
C GLU A 252 12.02 -0.59 6.70
N ARG A 253 11.74 0.57 6.09
CA ARG A 253 11.73 1.86 6.79
C ARG A 253 10.56 1.95 7.76
N ALA A 254 9.37 1.52 7.35
CA ALA A 254 8.17 1.51 8.19
C ALA A 254 8.34 0.66 9.47
N VAL A 255 9.06 -0.46 9.40
CA VAL A 255 9.32 -1.36 10.55
C VAL A 255 10.06 -0.66 11.71
N LYS A 256 10.72 0.46 11.47
CA LYS A 256 11.41 1.23 12.51
C LYS A 256 10.44 1.93 13.47
N ASN A 257 9.20 2.14 13.07
CA ASN A 257 8.19 2.75 13.90
C ASN A 257 7.52 1.71 14.80
N ASP A 258 7.64 1.86 16.12
CA ASP A 258 7.13 0.88 17.07
C ASP A 258 5.60 0.68 17.02
N GLY A 259 4.82 1.68 16.59
CA GLY A 259 3.36 1.59 16.50
C GLY A 259 2.85 0.74 15.32
N VAL A 260 3.57 0.71 14.19
CA VAL A 260 3.20 -0.09 13.01
C VAL A 260 4.07 -1.33 12.81
N LYS A 261 5.14 -1.49 13.61
CA LYS A 261 6.22 -2.48 13.43
C LYS A 261 5.76 -3.89 13.12
N GLU A 262 4.82 -4.43 13.89
CA GLU A 262 4.39 -5.82 13.74
C GLU A 262 3.60 -6.02 12.43
N VAL A 263 2.66 -5.12 12.12
CA VAL A 263 1.88 -5.18 10.87
C VAL A 263 2.77 -4.86 9.66
N ALA A 264 3.74 -3.96 9.81
CA ALA A 264 4.72 -3.64 8.77
C ALA A 264 5.61 -4.86 8.43
N LYS A 265 6.05 -5.62 9.44
CA LYS A 265 6.78 -6.89 9.21
C LYS A 265 5.94 -7.91 8.47
N MET A 266 4.64 -8.01 8.78
CA MET A 266 3.72 -8.92 8.08
C MET A 266 3.58 -8.54 6.60
N HIS A 267 3.31 -7.27 6.29
CA HIS A 267 3.27 -6.79 4.91
C HIS A 267 4.62 -6.95 4.19
N LEU A 268 5.73 -6.74 4.91
CA LEU A 268 7.08 -6.95 4.37
C LEU A 268 7.30 -8.41 3.97
N ALA A 269 6.97 -9.36 4.84
CA ALA A 269 7.06 -10.78 4.56
C ALA A 269 6.19 -11.16 3.34
N LEU A 270 4.92 -10.71 3.31
CA LEU A 270 4.02 -10.94 2.18
C LEU A 270 4.58 -10.40 0.86
N ASN A 271 5.11 -9.17 0.87
CA ASN A 271 5.68 -8.55 -0.33
C ASN A 271 6.93 -9.30 -0.79
N ARG A 272 7.87 -9.61 0.13
CA ARG A 272 9.09 -10.38 -0.19
C ARG A 272 8.75 -11.74 -0.80
N MET A 273 7.77 -12.44 -0.23
CA MET A 273 7.31 -13.72 -0.80
C MET A 273 6.81 -13.51 -2.22
N ARG A 274 5.91 -12.56 -2.48
CA ARG A 274 5.37 -12.31 -3.83
C ARG A 274 6.43 -11.96 -4.88
N TYR A 275 7.52 -11.31 -4.50
CA TYR A 275 8.63 -10.98 -5.42
C TYR A 275 9.79 -11.98 -5.45
N GLY A 276 9.71 -13.10 -4.71
CA GLY A 276 10.73 -14.15 -4.76
C GLY A 276 11.99 -13.91 -3.93
N ASN A 277 11.93 -13.01 -2.95
CA ASN A 277 13.08 -12.66 -2.10
C ASN A 277 13.05 -13.35 -0.72
N ALA A 278 12.21 -14.37 -0.49
CA ALA A 278 11.84 -14.81 0.87
C ALA A 278 11.80 -16.33 1.13
N SER A 279 12.55 -17.16 0.39
CA SER A 279 12.50 -18.64 0.57
C SER A 279 12.60 -19.06 2.04
N ASN A 280 13.53 -18.47 2.78
CA ASN A 280 13.81 -18.78 4.18
C ASN A 280 12.79 -18.17 5.16
N GLU A 281 11.96 -17.22 4.74
CA GLU A 281 10.92 -16.62 5.60
C GLU A 281 9.63 -17.43 5.58
N ALA A 282 9.36 -18.16 4.48
CA ALA A 282 8.13 -18.94 4.31
C ALA A 282 7.96 -20.00 5.41
N SER A 283 9.04 -20.66 5.82
CA SER A 283 9.03 -21.69 6.87
C SER A 283 8.51 -21.18 8.22
N ASN A 284 8.74 -19.91 8.55
CA ASN A 284 8.30 -19.29 9.80
C ASN A 284 6.78 -19.07 9.89
N TRP A 285 6.08 -19.17 8.76
CA TRP A 285 4.62 -18.96 8.67
C TRP A 285 3.85 -20.26 8.54
N ILE A 286 4.50 -21.36 8.16
CA ILE A 286 3.84 -22.65 8.02
C ILE A 286 3.32 -23.13 9.38
N GLY A 287 2.07 -23.61 9.40
CA GLY A 287 1.44 -24.13 10.61
C GLY A 287 0.93 -23.06 11.57
N LYS A 288 1.02 -21.78 11.22
CA LYS A 288 0.25 -20.74 11.92
C LYS A 288 -1.21 -20.84 11.48
N GLU A 289 -2.06 -21.23 12.43
CA GLU A 289 -3.50 -21.08 12.32
C GLU A 289 -3.84 -19.69 12.79
N ASP A 290 -4.52 -18.88 11.97
CA ASP A 290 -4.83 -17.52 12.42
C ASP A 290 -6.14 -16.94 11.90
N VAL A 291 -6.62 -15.98 12.68
CA VAL A 291 -7.95 -15.36 12.68
C VAL A 291 -8.05 -14.19 11.68
N ASP A 292 -6.91 -13.57 11.34
CA ASP A 292 -6.83 -12.33 10.57
C ASP A 292 -6.51 -12.58 9.07
N PRO A 293 -7.10 -11.80 8.13
CA PRO A 293 -6.94 -12.01 6.69
C PRO A 293 -5.49 -11.91 6.20
N LEU A 294 -4.67 -10.99 6.74
CA LEU A 294 -3.27 -10.82 6.32
C LEU A 294 -2.43 -12.06 6.61
N VAL A 295 -2.59 -12.69 7.79
CA VAL A 295 -1.85 -13.90 8.14
C VAL A 295 -2.25 -15.05 7.22
N SER A 296 -3.55 -15.17 6.91
CA SER A 296 -4.04 -16.16 5.95
C SER A 296 -3.39 -16.00 4.56
N SER A 297 -3.24 -14.77 4.08
CA SER A 297 -2.56 -14.50 2.80
C SER A 297 -1.06 -14.81 2.85
N ILE A 298 -0.41 -14.53 3.97
CA ILE A 298 1.00 -14.85 4.21
C ILE A 298 1.21 -16.37 4.21
N VAL A 299 0.39 -17.12 4.93
CA VAL A 299 0.45 -18.59 4.99
C VAL A 299 0.20 -19.19 3.60
N LEU A 300 -0.78 -18.67 2.86
CA LEU A 300 -1.06 -19.12 1.49
C LEU A 300 0.16 -18.90 0.56
N GLU A 301 0.77 -17.72 0.59
CA GLU A 301 1.96 -17.43 -0.21
C GLU A 301 3.20 -18.24 0.24
N ALA A 302 3.30 -18.54 1.54
CA ALA A 302 4.35 -19.42 2.07
C ALA A 302 4.21 -20.84 1.51
N TRP A 303 2.99 -21.39 1.46
CA TRP A 303 2.74 -22.72 0.88
C TRP A 303 3.03 -22.79 -0.62
N LYS A 304 2.80 -21.71 -1.38
CA LYS A 304 3.14 -21.65 -2.81
C LYS A 304 4.65 -21.71 -3.08
N ARG A 305 5.47 -21.35 -2.09
CA ARG A 305 6.93 -21.17 -2.24
C ARG A 305 7.72 -21.95 -1.20
N ILE A 306 7.10 -22.97 -0.63
CA ILE A 306 7.71 -23.80 0.39
C ILE A 306 8.99 -24.45 -0.16
N ASP A 307 10.08 -24.25 0.59
CA ASP A 307 11.29 -25.05 0.43
C ASP A 307 11.22 -26.22 1.42
N LEU A 308 11.03 -27.43 0.88
CA LEU A 308 10.82 -28.63 1.67
C LEU A 308 12.14 -29.25 2.18
N GLU A 309 13.29 -28.73 1.75
CA GLU A 309 14.59 -29.17 2.28
C GLU A 309 14.83 -28.61 3.69
N GLU A 310 14.27 -27.45 4.01
CA GLU A 310 14.48 -26.76 5.30
C GLU A 310 13.43 -27.10 6.37
N VAL A 311 12.34 -27.80 6.02
CA VAL A 311 11.19 -27.98 6.92
C VAL A 311 10.82 -29.46 7.11
N ASP A 312 10.94 -29.92 8.35
CA ASP A 312 10.45 -31.24 8.77
C ASP A 312 8.98 -31.13 9.21
N LEU A 313 8.06 -31.45 8.31
CA LEU A 313 6.62 -31.45 8.54
C LEU A 313 6.07 -32.87 8.50
N ASP A 314 5.13 -33.15 9.40
CA ASP A 314 4.36 -34.39 9.34
C ASP A 314 3.39 -34.41 8.15
N ILE A 315 2.91 -35.60 7.81
CA ILE A 315 1.99 -35.81 6.69
C ILE A 315 0.72 -34.97 6.84
N GLU A 316 0.18 -34.89 8.06
CA GLU A 316 -1.08 -34.18 8.31
C GLU A 316 -0.95 -32.68 8.05
N ARG A 317 0.18 -32.05 8.42
CA ARG A 317 0.46 -30.64 8.09
C ARG A 317 0.70 -30.41 6.60
N LEU A 318 1.35 -31.34 5.91
CA LEU A 318 1.54 -31.23 4.47
C LEU A 318 0.19 -31.35 3.73
N LEU A 319 -0.66 -32.29 4.14
CA LEU A 319 -2.02 -32.45 3.61
C LEU A 319 -2.92 -31.25 3.91
N SER A 320 -2.79 -30.63 5.10
CA SER A 320 -3.55 -29.42 5.43
C SER A 320 -3.10 -28.22 4.59
N GLY A 321 -1.79 -28.07 4.35
CA GLY A 321 -1.23 -27.10 3.42
C GLY A 321 -1.73 -27.27 1.99
N GLY A 322 -1.72 -28.50 1.49
CA GLY A 322 -2.28 -28.84 0.19
C GLY A 322 -3.78 -28.52 0.07
N SER A 323 -4.54 -28.84 1.12
CA SER A 323 -5.97 -28.52 1.19
C SER A 323 -6.24 -27.00 1.16
N LEU A 324 -5.38 -26.20 1.81
CA LEU A 324 -5.45 -24.74 1.75
C LEU A 324 -5.25 -24.24 0.33
N LEU A 325 -4.26 -24.76 -0.40
CA LEU A 325 -4.03 -24.40 -1.80
C LEU A 325 -5.25 -24.74 -2.67
N ASP A 326 -5.89 -25.88 -2.44
CA ASP A 326 -7.09 -26.30 -3.17
C ASP A 326 -8.28 -25.36 -2.96
N ILE A 327 -8.53 -24.96 -1.71
CA ILE A 327 -9.60 -24.02 -1.36
C ILE A 327 -9.44 -22.70 -2.13
N HIS A 328 -8.20 -22.25 -2.28
CA HIS A 328 -7.85 -21.03 -2.99
C HIS A 328 -7.62 -21.23 -4.50
N LYS A 329 -7.79 -22.44 -5.03
CA LYS A 329 -7.58 -22.82 -6.45
C LYS A 329 -6.16 -22.53 -6.93
N GLU A 330 -5.19 -22.68 -6.04
CA GLU A 330 -3.77 -22.48 -6.33
C GLU A 330 -3.12 -23.82 -6.68
N VAL A 331 -2.09 -23.76 -7.53
CA VAL A 331 -1.36 -24.97 -7.95
C VAL A 331 -0.38 -25.37 -6.85
N TRP A 332 -0.31 -26.68 -6.59
CA TRP A 332 0.66 -27.20 -5.63
C TRP A 332 2.08 -27.07 -6.17
N PRO A 333 3.05 -26.68 -5.33
CA PRO A 333 4.46 -26.79 -5.70
C PRO A 333 4.81 -28.26 -5.99
N ASN A 334 5.57 -28.53 -7.04
CA ASN A 334 5.92 -29.90 -7.44
C ASN A 334 6.53 -30.71 -6.28
N GLY A 335 7.47 -30.10 -5.54
CA GLY A 335 8.11 -30.75 -4.39
C GLY A 335 7.11 -31.15 -3.29
N LEU A 336 6.00 -30.41 -3.12
CA LEU A 336 5.00 -30.71 -2.10
C LEU A 336 4.25 -32.00 -2.42
N SER A 337 3.80 -32.15 -3.67
CA SER A 337 3.12 -33.35 -4.13
C SER A 337 4.03 -34.59 -4.01
N SER A 338 5.29 -34.47 -4.41
CA SER A 338 6.28 -35.56 -4.31
C SER A 338 6.57 -35.95 -2.87
N LYS A 339 6.77 -34.97 -1.98
CA LYS A 339 7.04 -35.21 -0.56
C LYS A 339 5.86 -35.88 0.14
N ILE A 340 4.64 -35.41 -0.12
CA ILE A 340 3.41 -36.03 0.42
C ILE A 340 3.28 -37.47 -0.08
N ALA A 341 3.45 -37.71 -1.38
CA ALA A 341 3.36 -39.06 -1.93
C ALA A 341 4.43 -39.99 -1.34
N SER A 342 5.68 -39.55 -1.20
CA SER A 342 6.75 -40.32 -0.56
C SER A 342 6.40 -40.72 0.87
N LEU A 343 5.95 -39.76 1.68
CA LEU A 343 5.60 -40.02 3.08
C LEU A 343 4.37 -40.93 3.21
N LEU A 344 3.38 -40.81 2.31
CA LEU A 344 2.23 -41.71 2.28
C LEU A 344 2.64 -43.14 1.93
N ILE A 345 3.58 -43.32 0.99
CA ILE A 345 4.14 -44.64 0.64
C ILE A 345 4.89 -45.23 1.83
N GLU A 346 5.72 -44.45 2.53
CA GLU A 346 6.44 -44.88 3.74
C GLU A 346 5.50 -45.32 4.87
N ASN A 347 4.29 -44.75 4.95
CA ASN A 347 3.26 -45.12 5.93
C ASN A 347 2.23 -46.12 5.38
N GLU A 348 2.52 -46.79 4.27
CA GLU A 348 1.66 -47.80 3.62
C GLU A 348 0.25 -47.28 3.21
N ARG A 349 0.07 -45.95 3.11
CA ARG A 349 -1.17 -45.29 2.64
C ARG A 349 -1.20 -45.20 1.10
N TYR A 350 -1.08 -46.34 0.45
CA TYR A 350 -0.88 -46.46 -1.00
C TYR A 350 -2.00 -45.85 -1.85
N GLU A 351 -3.27 -46.01 -1.45
CA GLU A 351 -4.42 -45.48 -2.20
C GLU A 351 -4.40 -43.94 -2.26
N GLU A 352 -4.04 -43.30 -1.14
CA GLU A 352 -3.93 -41.85 -1.05
C GLU A 352 -2.74 -41.32 -1.85
N ALA A 353 -1.60 -42.03 -1.81
CA ALA A 353 -0.43 -41.70 -2.60
C ALA A 353 -0.73 -41.76 -4.11
N ALA A 354 -1.42 -42.82 -4.55
CA ALA A 354 -1.85 -42.98 -5.94
C ALA A 354 -2.76 -41.82 -6.37
N LYS A 355 -3.74 -41.46 -5.53
CA LYS A 355 -4.63 -40.33 -5.78
C LYS A 355 -3.87 -39.00 -5.95
N ILE A 356 -2.89 -38.72 -5.09
CA ILE A 356 -2.06 -37.50 -5.22
C ILE A 356 -1.27 -37.49 -6.52
N LEU A 357 -0.62 -38.61 -6.88
CA LEU A 357 0.14 -38.72 -8.14
C LEU A 357 -0.74 -38.60 -9.38
N VAL A 358 -2.01 -39.02 -9.29
CA VAL A 358 -2.97 -38.95 -10.39
C VAL A 358 -3.55 -37.56 -10.57
N GLU A 359 -3.94 -36.91 -9.46
CA GLU A 359 -4.67 -35.64 -9.49
C GLU A 359 -3.73 -34.41 -9.56
N ARG A 360 -2.46 -34.55 -9.19
CA ARG A 360 -1.54 -33.42 -8.96
C ARG A 360 -0.33 -33.45 -9.88
N THR A 361 0.24 -32.27 -10.09
CA THR A 361 1.44 -32.10 -10.91
C THR A 361 2.67 -32.51 -10.13
N VAL A 362 3.35 -33.54 -10.62
CA VAL A 362 4.61 -34.08 -10.08
C VAL A 362 5.66 -34.09 -11.19
N ASP A 363 6.93 -33.94 -10.83
CA ASP A 363 8.01 -34.10 -11.80
C ASP A 363 7.98 -35.50 -12.43
N ALA A 364 8.28 -35.60 -13.73
CA ALA A 364 8.15 -36.86 -14.45
C ALA A 364 9.09 -37.96 -13.92
N LYS A 365 10.28 -37.60 -13.43
CA LYS A 365 11.23 -38.56 -12.83
C LYS A 365 10.70 -39.03 -11.47
N GLU A 366 10.25 -38.11 -10.63
CA GLU A 366 9.70 -38.41 -9.30
C GLU A 366 8.40 -39.22 -9.40
N CYS A 367 7.51 -38.89 -10.35
CA CYS A 367 6.27 -39.61 -10.57
C CYS A 367 6.51 -41.07 -10.97
N LEU A 368 7.50 -41.32 -11.84
CA LEU A 368 7.90 -42.67 -12.22
C LEU A 368 8.44 -43.45 -11.01
N ILE A 369 9.34 -42.85 -10.22
CA ILE A 369 9.95 -43.51 -9.07
C ILE A 369 8.89 -43.83 -8.02
N LEU A 370 8.11 -42.84 -7.58
CA LEU A 370 7.11 -42.98 -6.54
C LEU A 370 5.95 -43.88 -7.00
N GLY A 371 5.48 -43.71 -8.23
CA GLY A 371 4.37 -44.50 -8.78
C GLY A 371 4.71 -45.99 -8.89
N ALA A 372 5.94 -46.32 -9.29
CA ALA A 372 6.39 -47.72 -9.37
C ALA A 372 6.63 -48.38 -8.01
N SER A 373 6.71 -47.60 -6.93
CA SER A 373 6.79 -48.09 -5.55
C SER A 373 5.42 -48.42 -4.94
N ILE A 374 4.32 -48.08 -5.61
CA ILE A 374 2.96 -48.36 -5.13
C ILE A 374 2.52 -49.74 -5.64
N PRO A 375 2.26 -50.72 -4.76
CA PRO A 375 1.86 -52.08 -5.15
C PRO A 375 0.34 -52.16 -5.42
N LEU A 376 -0.20 -51.21 -6.20
CA LEU A 376 -1.62 -51.17 -6.57
C LEU A 376 -1.78 -51.30 -8.08
N GLU A 377 -2.73 -52.13 -8.50
CA GLU A 377 -3.17 -52.21 -9.90
C GLU A 377 -4.19 -51.09 -10.18
N ASP A 378 -3.73 -49.85 -10.28
CA ASP A 378 -4.54 -48.69 -10.70
C ASP A 378 -4.20 -48.31 -12.15
N SER A 379 -5.17 -48.50 -13.05
CA SER A 379 -5.04 -48.15 -14.47
C SER A 379 -4.75 -46.67 -14.71
N SER A 380 -5.25 -45.79 -13.83
CA SER A 380 -5.04 -44.35 -13.93
C SER A 380 -3.60 -44.00 -13.58
N LEU A 381 -3.07 -44.59 -12.50
CA LEU A 381 -1.67 -44.43 -12.11
C LEU A 381 -0.72 -44.97 -13.19
N GLN A 382 -1.00 -46.16 -13.74
CA GLN A 382 -0.21 -46.74 -14.82
C GLN A 382 -0.15 -45.81 -16.06
N SER A 383 -1.28 -45.23 -16.45
CA SER A 383 -1.33 -44.31 -17.59
C SER A 383 -0.45 -43.07 -17.38
N ILE A 384 -0.42 -42.54 -16.15
CA ILE A 384 0.37 -41.36 -15.80
C ILE A 384 1.86 -41.69 -15.68
N ILE A 385 2.22 -42.88 -15.21
CA ILE A 385 3.59 -43.38 -15.23
C ILE A 385 4.09 -43.48 -16.68
N GLU A 386 3.31 -44.10 -17.58
CA GLU A 386 3.66 -44.21 -19.00
C GLU A 386 3.84 -42.84 -19.66
N ASP A 387 2.94 -41.89 -19.38
CA ASP A 387 3.05 -40.54 -19.91
C ASP A 387 4.24 -39.77 -19.32
N SER A 388 4.57 -39.99 -18.04
CA SER A 388 5.78 -39.44 -17.41
C SER A 388 7.04 -39.95 -18.08
N VAL A 389 7.12 -41.25 -18.35
CA VAL A 389 8.24 -41.88 -19.07
C VAL A 389 8.40 -41.30 -20.48
N LYS A 390 7.29 -41.05 -21.20
CA LYS A 390 7.33 -40.40 -22.53
C LYS A 390 7.88 -38.97 -22.48
N ARG A 391 7.67 -38.25 -21.38
CA ARG A 391 8.16 -36.86 -21.19
C ARG A 391 9.64 -36.78 -20.82
N LEU A 392 10.22 -37.83 -20.25
CA LEU A 392 11.63 -37.85 -19.87
C LEU A 392 12.54 -37.90 -21.12
N GLY A 393 13.65 -37.15 -21.09
CA GLY A 393 14.67 -37.21 -22.13
C GLY A 393 15.50 -38.49 -22.05
N SER A 394 16.09 -38.91 -23.18
CA SER A 394 16.84 -40.18 -23.26
C SER A 394 18.09 -40.20 -22.36
N ASP A 395 18.69 -39.05 -22.06
CA ASP A 395 19.81 -38.94 -21.10
C ASP A 395 19.37 -39.27 -19.66
N VAL A 396 18.21 -38.75 -19.24
CA VAL A 396 17.65 -39.00 -17.90
C VAL A 396 17.22 -40.45 -17.74
N LEU A 397 16.68 -41.07 -18.81
CA LEU A 397 16.32 -42.48 -18.81
C LEU A 397 17.56 -43.39 -18.66
N LYS A 398 18.70 -43.01 -19.25
CA LYS A 398 19.97 -43.74 -19.07
C LYS A 398 20.51 -43.62 -17.65
N GLU A 399 20.43 -42.41 -17.07
CA GLU A 399 20.79 -42.20 -15.66
C GLU A 399 19.97 -43.11 -14.71
N ILE A 400 18.66 -43.25 -14.98
CA ILE A 400 17.77 -44.14 -14.21
C ILE A 400 18.19 -45.61 -14.32
N LEU A 401 18.66 -46.06 -15.50
CA LEU A 401 19.14 -47.44 -15.69
C LEU A 401 20.43 -47.71 -14.90
N GLU A 402 21.34 -46.74 -14.89
CA GLU A 402 22.65 -46.83 -14.21
C GLU A 402 22.52 -46.73 -12.68
N ASP A 403 21.46 -46.12 -12.17
CA ASP A 403 21.26 -45.93 -10.73
C ASP A 403 20.93 -47.25 -10.02
N GLY A 404 21.93 -47.85 -9.37
CA GLY A 404 21.81 -49.08 -8.58
C GLY A 404 20.79 -49.05 -7.44
N SER A 405 20.38 -47.85 -6.97
CA SER A 405 19.47 -47.70 -5.84
C SER A 405 17.99 -47.82 -6.20
N LEU A 406 17.65 -47.68 -7.48
CA LEU A 406 16.25 -47.67 -7.93
C LEU A 406 15.64 -49.07 -8.08
N PRO A 407 14.32 -49.22 -7.83
CA PRO A 407 13.60 -50.49 -8.03
C PRO A 407 13.70 -51.00 -9.47
N VAL A 408 13.72 -52.33 -9.63
CA VAL A 408 13.80 -52.98 -10.95
C VAL A 408 12.62 -52.58 -11.85
N SER A 409 11.41 -52.40 -11.29
CA SER A 409 10.22 -51.93 -12.02
C SER A 409 10.42 -50.57 -12.71
N VAL A 410 11.05 -49.62 -12.02
CA VAL A 410 11.39 -48.30 -12.58
C VAL A 410 12.36 -48.43 -13.75
N LYS A 411 13.40 -49.27 -13.57
CA LYS A 411 14.43 -49.49 -14.58
C LYS A 411 13.87 -50.17 -15.83
N ILE A 412 12.96 -51.13 -15.67
CA ILE A 412 12.26 -51.78 -16.79
C ILE A 412 11.48 -50.73 -17.60
N SER A 413 10.71 -49.87 -16.94
CA SER A 413 9.94 -48.81 -17.62
C SER A 413 10.85 -47.86 -18.40
N ALA A 414 12.02 -47.51 -17.83
CA ALA A 414 13.02 -46.71 -18.54
C ALA A 414 13.65 -47.45 -19.73
N ALA A 415 13.98 -48.73 -19.57
CA ALA A 415 14.53 -49.59 -20.63
C ALA A 415 13.57 -49.71 -21.82
N ARG A 416 12.29 -49.99 -21.56
CA ARG A 416 11.23 -50.06 -22.59
C ARG A 416 11.17 -48.79 -23.42
N ALA A 417 11.15 -47.63 -22.77
CA ALA A 417 11.05 -46.36 -23.46
C ALA A 417 12.29 -46.03 -24.30
N LEU A 418 13.49 -46.39 -23.84
CA LEU A 418 14.71 -46.25 -24.62
C LEU A 418 14.71 -47.15 -25.86
N ILE A 419 14.23 -48.39 -25.74
CA ILE A 419 14.08 -49.33 -26.86
C ILE A 419 13.08 -48.80 -27.89
N GLU A 420 11.91 -48.35 -27.45
CA GLU A 420 10.88 -47.79 -28.33
C GLU A 420 11.40 -46.59 -29.13
N ARG A 421 12.24 -45.76 -28.51
CA ARG A 421 12.88 -44.60 -29.15
C ARG A 421 14.06 -44.94 -30.05
N LYS A 422 14.59 -46.17 -29.98
CA LYS A 422 15.82 -46.61 -30.65
C LYS A 422 17.06 -45.81 -30.23
N ASP A 423 17.06 -45.28 -29.00
CA ASP A 423 18.14 -44.46 -28.44
C ASP A 423 19.17 -45.28 -27.64
N VAL A 424 19.25 -46.59 -27.93
CA VAL A 424 20.06 -47.57 -27.21
C VAL A 424 21.08 -48.23 -28.13
N SER A 425 22.28 -48.45 -27.63
CA SER A 425 23.23 -49.37 -28.25
C SER A 425 22.92 -50.76 -27.72
N TYR A 426 22.63 -51.74 -28.60
CA TYR A 426 22.38 -53.13 -28.21
C TYR A 426 23.57 -53.81 -27.48
N SER A 427 24.71 -53.12 -27.38
CA SER A 427 25.87 -53.52 -26.58
C SER A 427 25.86 -53.00 -25.14
N ASP A 428 24.80 -52.32 -24.71
CA ASP A 428 24.69 -51.74 -23.38
C ASP A 428 24.36 -52.83 -22.35
N GLY A 429 25.39 -53.28 -21.62
CA GLY A 429 25.28 -54.36 -20.65
C GLY A 429 24.26 -54.07 -19.53
N ASN A 430 24.10 -52.80 -19.16
CA ASN A 430 23.14 -52.40 -18.14
C ASN A 430 21.68 -52.63 -18.59
N LEU A 431 21.39 -52.40 -19.87
CA LEU A 431 20.06 -52.65 -20.44
C LEU A 431 19.72 -54.15 -20.40
N ALA A 432 20.67 -54.99 -20.81
CA ALA A 432 20.49 -56.44 -20.83
C ALA A 432 20.33 -57.02 -19.41
N ASP A 433 21.09 -56.52 -18.44
CA ASP A 433 21.00 -56.94 -17.05
C ASP A 433 19.65 -56.57 -16.43
N VAL A 434 19.16 -55.33 -16.67
CA VAL A 434 17.85 -54.88 -16.18
C VAL A 434 16.71 -55.70 -16.77
N LEU A 435 16.72 -55.96 -18.08
CA LEU A 435 15.67 -56.75 -18.73
C LEU A 435 15.71 -58.22 -18.30
N THR A 436 16.90 -58.76 -18.00
CA THR A 436 17.05 -60.10 -17.43
C THR A 436 16.47 -60.18 -16.02
N LEU A 437 16.77 -59.20 -15.17
CA LEU A 437 16.21 -59.11 -13.81
C LEU A 437 14.70 -58.87 -13.81
N GLY A 438 14.18 -58.20 -14.84
CA GLY A 438 12.76 -57.96 -15.05
C GLY A 438 11.98 -59.08 -15.73
N CYS A 439 12.64 -60.15 -16.17
CA CYS A 439 12.06 -61.20 -17.01
C CYS A 439 11.50 -60.68 -18.36
N GLU A 440 12.09 -59.62 -18.93
CA GLU A 440 11.66 -58.97 -20.19
C GLU A 440 12.70 -59.06 -21.31
N ILE A 441 13.54 -60.10 -21.29
CA ILE A 441 14.59 -60.33 -22.29
C ILE A 441 14.04 -60.36 -23.72
N GLU A 442 12.76 -60.72 -23.90
CA GLU A 442 12.08 -60.75 -25.20
C GLU A 442 12.02 -59.39 -25.92
N LEU A 443 12.31 -58.29 -25.21
CA LEU A 443 12.36 -56.93 -25.77
C LEU A 443 13.70 -56.55 -26.44
N LEU A 444 14.76 -57.35 -26.23
CA LEU A 444 16.06 -57.21 -26.93
C LEU A 444 16.00 -57.83 -28.32
#